data_AF-A0A9P0NW66-F1
#
_entry.id   AF-A0A9P0NW66-F1
#
_cell.length_a   1.000
_cell.length_b   1.000
_cell.length_c   1.000
_cell.angle_alpha   90.00
_cell.angle_beta   90.00
_cell.angle_gamma   90.00
#
_symmetry.space_group_name_H-M   'P 1'
#
loop_
_entity.id
_entity.type
_entity.pdbx_description
1 polymer ?
#
loop_
_entity_poly.entity_id
_entity_poly.type
_entity_poly.pdbx_seq_one_letter_code
_entity_poly.pdbx_strand_id
1 'polypeptide(L)'
;MITVELPLLLVFFSFMFTSSVYTNLVIYRTCYTILGYNQSECALLGNVDNNITEHLEKLVEPEANIIGMVKGTIGSIFSVIICIFIGPWSDRFGRKPVIVANLIGMYYH
;
A
#
# COMPACT_ATOMS: atom_id res chain seq x y z
N MET A 1 -19.84 9.51 -24.28
CA MET A 1 -18.80 8.50 -23.97
C MET A 1 -17.96 9.08 -22.83
N ILE A 2 -18.33 8.80 -21.58
CA ILE A 2 -17.40 8.98 -20.46
C ILE A 2 -16.49 7.76 -20.57
N THR A 3 -15.29 7.95 -21.13
CA THR A 3 -14.32 6.86 -21.26
C THR A 3 -13.91 6.39 -19.87
N VAL A 4 -13.73 5.08 -19.72
CA VAL A 4 -13.27 4.40 -18.47
C VAL A 4 -11.95 4.96 -17.93
N GLU A 5 -11.26 5.78 -18.72
CA GLU A 5 -9.99 6.44 -18.43
C GLU A 5 -10.08 7.42 -17.26
N LEU A 6 -11.12 8.26 -17.22
CA LEU A 6 -11.28 9.26 -16.15
C LEU A 6 -11.50 8.62 -14.76
N PRO A 7 -12.44 7.67 -14.57
CA PRO A 7 -12.60 7.04 -13.27
C PRO A 7 -11.35 6.25 -12.85
N LEU A 8 -10.68 5.55 -13.78
CA LEU A 8 -9.41 4.86 -13.47
C LEU A 8 -8.34 5.84 -12.97
N LEU A 9 -8.19 7.00 -13.60
CA LEU A 9 -7.22 8.01 -13.17
C LEU A 9 -7.47 8.47 -11.72
N LEU A 10 -8.73 8.73 -11.35
CA LEU A 10 -9.10 9.15 -10.00
C LEU A 10 -8.82 8.05 -8.96
N VAL A 11 -9.08 6.79 -9.32
CA VAL A 11 -8.74 5.63 -8.48
C VAL A 11 -7.24 5.56 -8.22
N PHE A 12 -6.43 5.62 -9.28
CA PHE A 12 -4.97 5.56 -9.15
C PHE A 12 -4.43 6.70 -8.31
N PHE A 13 -4.94 7.92 -8.49
CA PHE A 13 -4.54 9.06 -7.67
C PHE A 13 -4.83 8.82 -6.18
N SER A 14 -6.03 8.34 -5.87
CA SER A 14 -6.43 8.01 -4.49
C SER A 14 -5.52 6.94 -3.89
N PHE A 15 -5.22 5.88 -4.66
CA PHE A 15 -4.33 4.80 -4.24
C PHE A 15 -2.92 5.28 -3.93
N MET A 16 -2.34 6.15 -4.77
CA MET A 16 -1.01 6.71 -4.54
C MET A 16 -0.97 7.56 -3.27
N PHE A 17 -1.99 8.37 -3.04
CA PHE A 17 -2.10 9.19 -1.83
C PHE A 17 -2.20 8.32 -0.58
N THR A 18 -3.09 7.32 -0.58
CA THR A 18 -3.23 6.38 0.55
C THR A 18 -1.94 5.60 0.79
N SER A 19 -1.22 5.22 -0.26
CA SER A 19 0.05 4.49 -0.13
C SER A 19 1.11 5.30 0.61
N SER A 20 1.21 6.60 0.34
CA SER A 20 2.14 7.50 1.04
C SER A 20 1.78 7.69 2.53
N VAL A 21 0.49 7.88 2.84
CA VAL A 21 0.05 7.98 4.24
C VAL A 21 0.28 6.67 4.99
N TYR A 22 0.06 5.54 4.31
CA TYR A 22 0.24 4.21 4.88
C TYR A 22 1.71 3.94 5.27
N THR A 23 2.69 4.29 4.45
CA THR A 23 4.11 4.07 4.79
C THR A 23 4.52 4.84 6.04
N ASN A 24 4.12 6.11 6.16
CA ASN A 24 4.38 6.92 7.35
C ASN A 24 3.73 6.32 8.61
N LEU A 25 2.49 5.83 8.49
CA LEU A 25 1.79 5.20 9.60
C LEU A 25 2.44 3.87 10.03
N VAL A 26 2.94 3.08 9.07
CA VAL A 26 3.67 1.85 9.36
C VAL A 26 4.93 2.18 10.14
N ILE A 27 5.75 3.14 9.69
CA ILE A 27 6.99 3.55 10.38
C ILE A 27 6.70 4.01 11.82
N TYR A 28 5.65 4.83 12.00
CA TYR A 28 5.25 5.29 13.34
C TYR A 28 4.82 4.13 14.24
N ARG A 29 4.00 3.21 13.72
CA ARG A 29 3.56 2.03 14.47
C ARG A 29 4.72 1.11 14.79
N THR A 30 5.63 0.84 13.85
CA THR A 30 6.81 0.00 14.12
C THR A 30 7.67 0.58 15.23
N CYS A 31 7.90 1.89 15.24
CA CYS A 31 8.64 2.57 16.32
C CYS A 31 7.98 2.38 17.69
N TYR A 32 6.66 2.60 17.79
CA TYR A 32 5.94 2.53 19.06
C TYR A 32 5.66 1.09 19.52
N THR A 33 5.15 0.22 18.63
CA THR A 33 4.65 -1.11 19.02
C THR A 33 5.69 -2.22 18.91
N ILE A 34 6.64 -2.13 17.97
CA ILE A 34 7.64 -3.19 17.77
C ILE A 34 8.90 -2.89 18.59
N LEU A 35 9.40 -1.65 18.49
CA LEU A 35 10.62 -1.26 19.21
C LEU A 35 10.33 -0.74 20.64
N GLY A 36 9.07 -0.41 20.95
CA GLY A 36 8.66 -0.04 22.32
C GLY A 36 9.12 1.35 22.77
N TYR A 37 9.43 2.26 21.84
CA TYR A 37 9.85 3.62 22.17
C TYR A 37 8.67 4.53 22.58
N ASN A 38 8.99 5.60 23.30
CA ASN A 38 8.00 6.60 23.71
C ASN A 38 7.41 7.36 22.51
N GLN A 39 6.14 7.75 22.64
CA GLN A 39 5.39 8.41 21.57
C GLN A 39 6.01 9.74 21.12
N SER A 40 6.68 10.46 22.03
CA SER A 40 7.39 11.71 21.75
C SER A 40 8.62 11.50 20.87
N GLU A 41 9.38 10.43 21.10
CA GLU A 41 10.55 10.07 20.28
C GLU A 41 10.10 9.62 18.89
N CYS A 42 9.02 8.82 18.82
CA CYS A 42 8.50 8.35 17.54
C CYS A 42 7.86 9.45 16.69
N ALA A 43 7.37 10.53 17.30
CA ALA A 43 6.82 11.69 16.60
C ALA A 43 7.90 12.59 15.97
N LEU A 44 9.16 12.43 16.40
CA LEU A 44 10.30 13.18 15.87
C LEU A 44 10.96 12.50 14.65
N LEU A 45 10.52 11.29 14.26
CA LEU A 45 10.99 10.64 13.01
C LEU A 45 10.63 11.51 11.80
N GLY A 46 11.61 11.72 10.91
CA GLY A 46 11.54 12.64 9.77
C GLY A 46 11.97 14.08 10.08
N ASN A 47 12.39 14.39 11.32
CA ASN A 47 12.94 15.70 11.67
C ASN A 47 14.48 15.68 11.63
N VAL A 48 15.05 16.49 10.73
CA VAL A 48 16.47 16.47 10.31
C VAL A 48 17.42 17.01 11.39
N ASP A 49 16.93 17.73 12.40
CA ASP A 49 17.78 18.45 13.36
C ASP A 49 18.32 17.59 14.53
N ASN A 50 17.89 16.33 14.68
CA ASN A 50 18.23 15.49 15.85
C ASN A 50 19.07 14.27 15.47
N ASN A 51 20.31 14.20 15.96
CA ASN A 51 21.23 13.05 15.78
C ASN A 51 20.66 11.73 16.36
N ILE A 52 19.82 11.83 17.40
CA ILE A 52 19.13 10.67 17.99
C ILE A 52 18.10 10.08 17.01
N THR A 53 17.43 10.94 16.23
CA THR A 53 16.44 10.52 15.23
C THR A 53 17.10 9.74 14.09
N GLU A 54 18.29 10.13 13.63
CA GLU A 54 19.00 9.41 12.55
C GLU A 54 19.30 7.95 12.95
N HIS A 55 19.69 7.72 14.21
CA HIS A 55 19.93 6.36 14.71
C HIS A 55 18.63 5.55 14.81
N LEU A 56 17.53 6.18 15.23
CA LEU A 56 16.21 5.56 15.29
C LEU A 56 15.70 5.20 13.89
N GLU A 57 15.87 6.07 12.90
CA GLU A 57 15.48 5.82 11.51
C GLU A 57 16.20 4.61 10.92
N LYS A 58 17.53 4.50 11.14
CA LYS A 58 18.31 3.33 10.69
C LYS A 58 17.83 2.00 11.29
N LEU A 59 17.21 2.03 12.48
CA LEU A 59 16.64 0.83 13.11
C LEU A 59 15.22 0.54 12.63
N VAL A 60 14.39 1.58 12.48
CA VAL A 60 12.95 1.44 12.21
C VAL A 60 12.66 1.21 10.73
N GLU A 61 13.39 1.87 9.83
CA GLU A 61 13.23 1.72 8.38
C GLU A 61 13.35 0.27 7.89
N PRO A 62 14.38 -0.53 8.24
CA PRO A 62 14.47 -1.91 7.77
C PRO A 62 13.32 -2.79 8.29
N GLU A 63 12.91 -2.61 9.54
CA GLU A 63 11.78 -3.34 10.13
C GLU A 63 10.45 -3.00 9.45
N ALA A 64 10.19 -1.70 9.24
CA ALA A 64 9.02 -1.23 8.50
C ALA A 64 9.03 -1.71 7.05
N ASN A 65 10.21 -1.75 6.42
CA ASN A 65 10.36 -2.24 5.05
C ASN A 65 10.07 -3.74 4.95
N ILE A 66 10.56 -4.57 5.89
CA ILE A 66 10.25 -6.01 5.91
C ILE A 66 8.74 -6.23 6.03
N ILE A 67 8.05 -5.49 6.90
CA ILE A 67 6.59 -5.59 7.05
C ILE A 67 5.88 -5.20 5.76
N GLY A 68 6.31 -4.10 5.13
CA GLY A 68 5.80 -3.65 3.84
C GLY A 68 6.01 -4.69 2.74
N MET A 69 7.20 -5.29 2.67
CA MET A 69 7.57 -6.33 1.71
C MET A 69 6.71 -7.58 1.91
N VAL A 70 6.60 -8.09 3.14
CA VAL A 70 5.79 -9.29 3.44
C VAL A 70 4.33 -9.06 3.05
N LYS A 71 3.76 -7.90 3.42
CA LYS A 71 2.39 -7.54 3.03
C LYS A 71 2.23 -7.46 1.51
N GLY A 72 3.20 -6.86 0.82
CA GLY A 72 3.24 -6.81 -0.64
C GLY A 72 3.28 -8.19 -1.27
N THR A 73 4.21 -9.05 -0.83
CA THR A 73 4.39 -10.42 -1.33
C THR A 73 3.14 -11.27 -1.13
N ILE A 74 2.54 -11.22 0.07
CA ILE A 74 1.29 -11.95 0.34
C ILE A 74 0.19 -11.46 -0.61
N GLY A 75 0.02 -10.14 -0.74
CA GLY A 75 -0.97 -9.55 -1.66
C GLY A 75 -0.74 -9.95 -3.12
N SER A 76 0.52 -10.00 -3.56
CA SER A 76 0.90 -10.44 -4.90
C SER A 76 0.56 -11.90 -5.15
N ILE A 77 0.81 -12.80 -4.19
CA ILE A 77 0.48 -14.22 -4.32
C ILE A 77 -1.04 -14.40 -4.53
N PHE A 78 -1.85 -13.71 -3.72
CA PHE A 78 -3.31 -13.74 -3.90
C PHE A 78 -3.73 -13.21 -5.27
N SER A 79 -3.14 -12.10 -5.72
CA SER A 79 -3.41 -11.53 -7.04
C SER A 79 -3.05 -12.49 -8.17
N VAL A 80 -1.91 -13.19 -8.09
CA VAL A 80 -1.49 -14.18 -9.10
C VAL A 80 -2.49 -15.33 -9.20
N ILE A 81 -2.96 -15.86 -8.06
CA ILE A 81 -3.96 -16.94 -8.04
C ILE A 81 -5.23 -16.47 -8.76
N ILE A 82 -5.72 -15.27 -8.43
CA ILE A 82 -6.92 -14.69 -9.04
C ILE A 82 -6.72 -14.48 -10.56
N CYS A 83 -5.56 -13.97 -10.98
CA CYS A 83 -5.23 -13.75 -12.38
C CYS A 83 -5.22 -15.04 -13.21
N ILE A 84 -4.80 -16.18 -12.64
CA ILE A 84 -4.81 -17.48 -13.33
C ILE A 84 -6.25 -17.91 -13.69
N PHE A 85 -7.23 -17.60 -12.85
CA PHE A 85 -8.64 -17.90 -13.14
C PHE A 85 -9.31 -16.85 -14.04
N ILE A 86 -9.01 -15.57 -13.79
CA ILE A 86 -9.62 -14.45 -14.53
C ILE A 86 -9.05 -14.32 -15.94
N GLY A 87 -7.80 -14.72 -16.19
CA GLY A 87 -7.17 -14.66 -17.52
C GLY A 87 -8.00 -15.40 -18.59
N PRO A 88 -8.19 -16.73 -18.46
CA PRO A 88 -8.99 -17.51 -19.41
C PRO A 88 -10.45 -17.05 -19.52
N TRP A 89 -11.01 -16.52 -18.42
CA TRP A 89 -12.37 -15.95 -18.42
C TRP A 89 -12.45 -14.64 -19.20
N SER A 90 -11.47 -13.76 -19.01
CA SER A 90 -11.35 -12.48 -19.71
C SER A 90 -11.19 -12.66 -21.22
N ASP A 91 -10.41 -13.65 -21.67
CA ASP A 91 -10.25 -13.94 -23.10
C ASP A 91 -11.57 -14.39 -23.76
N ARG A 92 -12.46 -15.03 -23.00
CA ARG A 92 -13.73 -15.56 -23.53
C ARG A 92 -14.88 -14.55 -23.52
N PHE A 93 -14.94 -13.65 -22.53
CA PHE A 93 -16.03 -12.67 -22.33
C PHE A 93 -15.67 -11.24 -22.73
N GLY A 94 -14.42 -10.99 -23.17
CA GLY A 94 -13.91 -9.68 -23.55
C GLY A 94 -13.41 -8.83 -22.37
N ARG A 95 -12.61 -7.79 -22.68
CA ARG A 95 -11.86 -6.99 -21.68
C ARG A 95 -12.71 -6.02 -20.85
N LYS A 96 -13.91 -5.67 -21.32
CA LYS A 96 -14.83 -4.68 -20.70
C LYS A 96 -15.43 -5.13 -19.36
N PRO A 97 -15.96 -6.37 -19.19
CA PRO A 97 -16.50 -6.82 -17.90
C PRO A 97 -15.46 -6.87 -16.78
N VAL A 98 -14.19 -7.16 -17.09
CA VAL A 98 -13.10 -7.15 -16.09
C VAL A 98 -12.88 -5.75 -15.50
N ILE A 99 -12.92 -4.71 -16.34
CA ILE A 99 -12.75 -3.31 -15.89
C ILE A 99 -13.93 -2.89 -15.00
N VAL A 100 -15.16 -3.27 -15.36
CA VAL A 100 -16.36 -2.99 -14.55
C VAL A 100 -16.32 -3.74 -13.22
N ALA A 101 -15.89 -5.01 -13.20
CA ALA A 101 -15.75 -5.80 -11.98
C ALA A 101 -14.71 -5.19 -11.01
N ASN A 102 -13.59 -4.68 -11.52
CA ASN A 102 -12.60 -3.98 -10.69
C ASN A 102 -13.16 -2.70 -10.07
N LEU A 103 -13.92 -1.91 -10.85
CA LEU A 103 -14.57 -0.69 -10.34
C LEU A 103 -15.61 -0.99 -9.25
N ILE A 104 -16.40 -2.06 -9.43
CA ILE A 104 -17.38 -2.50 -8.42
C ILE A 104 -16.66 -3.02 -7.17
N GLY A 105 -15.64 -3.86 -7.33
CA GLY A 105 -14.88 -4.41 -6.22
C GLY A 105 -14.27 -3.35 -5.30
N MET A 106 -13.84 -2.22 -5.87
CA MET A 106 -13.30 -1.10 -5.10
C MET A 106 -14.36 -0.29 -4.32
N TYR A 107 -15.62 -0.30 -4.76
CA TYR A 107 -16.69 0.37 -4.00
C TYR A 107 -17.14 -0.45 -2.77
N TYR A 108 -16.98 -1.77 -2.83
CA TYR A 108 -17.40 -2.70 -1.77
C TYR A 108 -16.31 -3.08 -0.77
N HIS A 109 -15.07 -2.62 -0.97
CA HIS A 109 -13.94 -2.79 -0.05
C HIS A 109 -13.54 -1.44 0.55
#